data_AF-C0GKG8-F1
#
_entry.id   AF-C0GKG8-F1
#
_cell.length_a   1.000
_cell.length_b   1.000
_cell.length_c   1.000
_cell.angle_alpha   90.00
_cell.angle_beta   90.00
_cell.angle_gamma   90.00
#
_symmetry.space_group_name_H-M   'P 1'
#
loop_
_entity.id
_entity.type
_entity.pdbx_description
1 polymer ?
#
loop_
_entity_poly.entity_id
_entity_poly.type
_entity_poly.pdbx_seq_one_letter_code
_entity_poly.pdbx_strand_id
1 'polypeptide(L)'
;MSNEVRTLVYFIFYASLIGYVFSTLNESYFKSIHMPGWLNRLLFVIRPNKPVVIIAVAWQIVFMVVTITLLMLFRLGIVSELISIIEIYEYIFSFLFLISVLTIGVDKFLYYRRL
;
A
#
# COMPACT_ATOMS: atom_id res chain seq x y z
N MET A 1 8.23 -21.40 -13.31
CA MET A 1 8.81 -21.00 -12.01
C MET A 1 9.54 -19.65 -12.03
N SER A 2 10.41 -19.37 -13.04
CA SER A 2 11.15 -18.09 -13.09
C SER A 2 10.30 -16.86 -13.42
N ASN A 3 9.17 -17.01 -14.12
CA ASN A 3 8.27 -15.90 -14.43
C ASN A 3 7.40 -15.53 -13.23
N GLU A 4 6.97 -16.52 -12.46
CA GLU A 4 6.07 -16.40 -11.32
C GLU A 4 6.77 -15.74 -10.15
N VAL A 5 8.03 -16.13 -9.88
CA VAL A 5 8.89 -15.43 -8.91
C VAL A 5 9.08 -13.97 -9.31
N ARG A 6 9.30 -13.70 -10.60
CA ARG A 6 9.49 -12.34 -11.12
C ARG A 6 8.23 -11.49 -10.94
N THR A 7 7.07 -12.04 -11.29
CA THR A 7 5.77 -11.38 -11.11
C THR A 7 5.48 -11.09 -9.63
N LEU A 8 5.75 -12.05 -8.74
CA LEU A 8 5.59 -11.86 -7.30
C LEU A 8 6.50 -10.74 -6.77
N VAL A 9 7.78 -10.72 -7.19
CA VAL A 9 8.74 -9.68 -6.80
C VAL A 9 8.28 -8.31 -7.29
N TYR A 10 7.81 -8.20 -8.54
CA TYR A 10 7.30 -6.94 -9.08
C TYR A 10 6.05 -6.46 -8.33
N PHE A 11 5.10 -7.35 -8.02
CA PHE A 11 3.92 -6.99 -7.24
C PHE A 11 4.30 -6.43 -5.85
N ILE A 12 5.16 -7.14 -5.12
CA ILE A 12 5.62 -6.72 -3.79
C ILE A 12 6.31 -5.35 -3.87
N PHE A 13 7.19 -5.16 -4.86
CA PHE A 13 7.88 -3.89 -5.06
C PHE A 13 6.88 -2.75 -5.34
N TYR A 14 5.95 -2.94 -6.28
CA TYR A 14 5.00 -1.90 -6.70
C TYR A 14 4.07 -1.48 -5.55
N ALA A 15 3.52 -2.46 -4.84
CA ALA A 15 2.62 -2.20 -3.70
C ALA A 15 3.37 -1.56 -2.51
N SER A 16 4.64 -1.92 -2.28
CA SER A 16 5.47 -1.25 -1.27
C SER A 16 5.72 0.23 -1.60
N LEU A 17 5.93 0.55 -2.88
CA LEU A 17 6.16 1.92 -3.34
C LEU A 17 4.89 2.78 -3.18
N ILE A 18 3.72 2.22 -3.48
CA ILE A 18 2.42 2.89 -3.23
C ILE A 18 2.23 3.19 -1.74
N GLY A 19 2.47 2.21 -0.87
CA GLY A 19 2.38 2.39 0.59
C GLY A 19 3.33 3.47 1.10
N TYR A 20 4.56 3.53 0.56
CA TYR A 20 5.50 4.59 0.86
C TYR A 20 4.97 5.97 0.44
N VAL A 21 4.46 6.11 -0.78
CA VAL A 21 3.89 7.39 -1.26
C VAL A 21 2.79 7.89 -0.33
N PHE A 22 1.79 7.06 0.02
CA PHE A 22 0.73 7.46 0.96
C PHE A 22 1.27 7.88 2.32
N SER A 23 2.31 7.21 2.81
CA SER A 23 2.91 7.57 4.09
C SER A 23 3.66 8.90 4.08
N THR A 24 4.07 9.37 2.91
CA THR A 24 4.77 10.65 2.77
C THR A 24 3.82 11.83 2.69
N LEU A 25 2.54 11.59 2.35
CA LEU A 25 1.50 12.61 2.36
C LEU A 25 1.35 13.17 3.78
N ASN A 26 1.59 14.47 3.88
CA ASN A 26 1.49 15.22 5.13
C ASN A 26 0.25 16.10 5.04
N GLU A 27 -0.92 15.50 5.20
CA GLU A 27 -2.18 16.24 5.14
C GLU A 27 -2.83 16.35 6.52
N SER A 28 -3.20 17.58 6.87
CA SER A 28 -3.86 17.99 8.11
C SER A 28 -5.27 17.42 8.31
N TYR A 29 -5.84 16.79 7.27
CA TYR A 29 -7.24 16.39 7.21
C TYR A 29 -7.53 15.03 7.84
N PHE A 30 -6.56 14.12 7.81
CA PHE A 30 -6.71 12.82 8.45
C PHE A 30 -6.09 12.85 9.83
N LYS A 31 -6.76 12.21 10.81
CA LYS A 31 -6.17 12.01 12.14
C LYS A 31 -4.79 11.37 11.97
N SER A 32 -3.76 12.15 12.28
CA SER A 32 -2.39 11.68 12.30
C SER A 32 -2.17 10.90 13.58
N ILE A 33 -1.62 9.71 13.46
CA ILE A 33 -1.19 8.91 14.60
C ILE A 33 0.32 8.92 14.70
N HIS A 34 0.81 9.03 15.93
CA HIS A 34 2.20 8.73 16.22
C HIS A 34 2.38 7.23 16.15
N MET A 35 3.15 6.80 15.17
CA MET A 35 3.48 5.41 14.99
C MET A 35 4.67 5.06 15.87
N PRO A 36 4.64 3.95 16.62
CA PRO A 36 5.80 3.47 17.34
C PRO A 36 6.98 3.27 16.40
N GLY A 37 8.19 3.64 16.82
CA GLY A 37 9.37 3.60 15.95
C GLY A 37 9.66 2.21 15.37
N TRP A 38 9.37 1.13 16.11
CA TRP A 38 9.52 -0.25 15.64
C TRP A 38 8.53 -0.58 14.51
N LEU A 39 7.27 -0.13 14.63
CA LEU A 39 6.23 -0.35 13.63
C LEU A 39 6.50 0.50 12.39
N ASN A 40 7.00 1.73 12.57
CA ASN A 40 7.44 2.57 11.45
C ASN A 40 8.61 1.94 10.70
N ARG A 41 9.61 1.33 11.37
CA ARG A 41 10.71 0.61 10.68
C ARG A 41 10.25 -0.65 9.97
N LEU A 42 9.28 -1.36 10.58
CA LEU A 42 8.74 -2.61 10.04
C LEU A 42 7.92 -2.37 8.77
N LEU A 43 7.19 -1.25 8.71
CA LEU A 43 6.41 -0.89 7.53
C LEU A 43 7.12 0.08 6.56
N PHE A 44 8.17 0.78 7.02
CA PHE A 44 8.97 1.72 6.23
C PHE A 44 10.46 1.62 6.57
N VAL A 45 11.22 0.97 5.70
CA VAL A 45 12.67 0.80 5.87
C VAL A 45 13.41 2.15 5.90
N ILE A 46 12.94 3.16 5.16
CA ILE A 46 13.66 4.43 4.90
C ILE A 46 12.79 5.67 5.21
N ARG A 47 11.94 5.62 6.24
CA ARG A 47 11.09 6.77 6.61
C ARG A 47 11.47 7.34 7.98
N PRO A 48 11.68 8.67 8.10
CA PRO A 48 11.88 9.29 9.40
C PRO A 48 10.65 9.08 10.30
N ASN A 49 10.85 9.05 11.63
CA ASN A 49 9.79 8.80 12.61
C ASN A 49 8.85 10.01 12.74
N LYS A 50 8.03 10.23 11.71
CA LYS A 50 7.07 11.34 11.59
C LYS A 50 5.63 10.81 11.68
N PRO A 51 4.66 11.64 12.12
CA PRO A 51 3.26 11.27 12.16
C PRO A 51 2.79 10.69 10.82
N VAL A 52 1.86 9.73 10.89
CA VAL A 52 1.32 9.06 9.70
C VAL A 52 -0.19 9.20 9.71
N VAL A 53 -0.74 9.40 8.53
CA VAL A 53 -2.19 9.32 8.31
C VAL A 53 -2.66 7.89 8.59
N ILE A 54 -3.73 7.71 9.39
CA ILE A 54 -4.32 6.40 9.71
C ILE A 54 -4.58 5.55 8.46
N ILE A 55 -5.05 6.18 7.38
CA ILE A 55 -5.33 5.49 6.11
C ILE A 55 -4.06 4.87 5.51
N ALA A 56 -2.92 5.57 5.58
CA ALA A 56 -1.65 5.01 5.10
C ALA A 56 -1.21 3.80 5.94
N VAL A 57 -1.45 3.80 7.26
CA VAL A 57 -1.17 2.65 8.13
C VAL A 57 -2.11 1.48 7.79
N ALA A 58 -3.41 1.74 7.61
CA ALA A 58 -4.37 0.71 7.22
C ALA A 58 -4.00 0.05 5.90
N TRP A 59 -3.60 0.85 4.91
CA TRP A 59 -3.11 0.37 3.61
C TRP A 59 -1.93 -0.57 3.73
N GLN A 60 -0.99 -0.27 4.61
CA GLN A 60 0.20 -1.10 4.78
C GLN A 60 -0.07 -2.39 5.54
N ILE A 61 -1.01 -2.37 6.49
CA ILE A 61 -1.47 -3.61 7.14
C ILE A 61 -2.09 -4.53 6.08
N VAL A 62 -2.98 -4.01 5.23
CA VAL A 62 -3.58 -4.78 4.12
C VAL A 62 -2.49 -5.34 3.20
N PHE A 63 -1.52 -4.53 2.79
CA PHE A 63 -0.39 -4.98 1.98
C PHE A 63 0.41 -6.12 2.63
N MET A 64 0.69 -6.03 3.93
CA MET A 64 1.43 -7.05 4.66
C MET A 64 0.69 -8.38 4.67
N VAL A 65 -0.63 -8.36 4.94
CA VAL A 65 -1.48 -9.54 4.93
C VAL A 65 -1.49 -10.20 3.53
N VAL A 66 -1.68 -9.41 2.47
CA VAL A 66 -1.68 -9.92 1.09
C VAL A 66 -0.34 -10.55 0.73
N THR A 67 0.76 -9.90 1.08
CA THR A 67 2.11 -10.41 0.82
C THR A 67 2.37 -11.74 1.51
N ILE A 68 1.98 -11.88 2.78
CA ILE A 68 2.12 -13.14 3.53
C ILE A 68 1.30 -14.25 2.88
N THR A 69 0.05 -13.97 2.50
CA THR A 69 -0.81 -14.93 1.82
C THR A 69 -0.19 -15.41 0.50
N LEU A 70 0.31 -14.49 -0.32
CA LEU A 70 0.98 -14.83 -1.58
C LEU A 70 2.24 -15.68 -1.38
N LEU A 71 3.06 -15.36 -0.36
CA LEU A 71 4.25 -16.14 -0.02
C LEU A 71 3.89 -17.54 0.49
N MET A 72 2.80 -17.68 1.25
CA MET A 72 2.30 -18.99 1.69
C MET A 72 1.80 -19.83 0.51
N LEU A 73 1.00 -19.24 -0.39
CA LEU A 73 0.52 -19.93 -1.60
C LEU A 73 1.68 -20.37 -2.50
N PHE A 74 2.69 -19.52 -2.66
CA PHE A 74 3.93 -19.84 -3.37
C PHE A 74 4.66 -21.02 -2.72
N ARG A 75 4.80 -21.01 -1.39
CA ARG A 75 5.45 -22.09 -0.63
C ARG A 75 4.68 -23.42 -0.73
N LEU A 76 3.35 -23.39 -0.75
CA LEU A 76 2.51 -24.58 -0.87
C LEU A 76 2.50 -25.17 -2.28
N GLY A 77 3.18 -24.54 -3.25
CA GLY A 77 3.25 -25.04 -4.62
C GLY A 77 1.94 -24.88 -5.39
N ILE A 78 0.99 -24.07 -4.89
CA ILE A 78 -0.28 -23.74 -5.56
C ILE A 78 -0.01 -22.64 -6.60
N VAL A 79 0.94 -22.91 -7.50
CA VAL A 79 1.47 -21.92 -8.45
C VAL A 79 0.43 -21.57 -9.51
N SER A 80 -0.47 -22.51 -9.84
CA SER A 80 -1.55 -22.31 -10.82
C SER A 80 -2.53 -21.20 -10.43
N GLU A 81 -2.74 -20.96 -9.14
CA GLU A 81 -3.65 -19.90 -8.67
C GLU A 81 -2.92 -18.59 -8.35
N LEU A 82 -1.59 -18.63 -8.23
CA LEU A 82 -0.79 -17.50 -7.79
C LEU A 82 -0.90 -16.29 -8.73
N ILE A 83 -0.85 -16.53 -10.05
CA ILE A 83 -0.92 -15.46 -11.05
C ILE A 83 -2.32 -14.81 -11.02
N SER A 84 -3.38 -15.61 -11.05
CA SER A 84 -4.76 -15.11 -11.01
C SER A 84 -5.03 -14.28 -9.74
N ILE A 85 -4.52 -14.74 -8.60
CA ILE A 85 -4.66 -14.01 -7.33
C ILE A 85 -3.87 -12.70 -7.35
N ILE A 86 -2.64 -12.69 -7.91
CA ILE A 86 -1.86 -11.46 -8.07
C ILE A 86 -2.60 -10.45 -8.95
N GLU A 87 -3.15 -10.87 -10.09
CA GLU A 87 -3.90 -10.00 -10.99
C GLU A 87 -5.14 -9.39 -10.31
N ILE A 88 -5.89 -10.20 -9.54
CA ILE A 88 -7.04 -9.72 -8.76
C ILE A 88 -6.58 -8.68 -7.73
N TYR A 89 -5.50 -8.95 -6.99
CA TYR A 89 -4.99 -8.00 -6.02
C TYR A 89 -4.48 -6.72 -6.66
N GLU A 90 -3.78 -6.81 -7.79
CA GLU A 90 -3.29 -5.66 -8.54
C GLU A 90 -4.44 -4.77 -9.01
N TYR A 91 -5.53 -5.37 -9.50
CA TYR A 91 -6.75 -4.65 -9.87
C TYR A 91 -7.37 -3.92 -8.67
N ILE A 92 -7.56 -4.63 -7.55
CA ILE A 92 -8.14 -4.05 -6.32
C ILE A 92 -7.26 -2.92 -5.79
N PHE A 93 -5.94 -3.13 -5.73
CA PHE A 93 -4.98 -2.12 -5.28
C PHE A 93 -5.02 -0.88 -6.16
N SER A 94 -5.01 -1.04 -7.48
CA SER A 94 -5.04 0.07 -8.43
C SER A 94 -6.34 0.86 -8.35
N PHE A 95 -7.47 0.18 -8.21
CA PHE A 95 -8.78 0.81 -8.06
C PHE A 95 -8.88 1.64 -6.77
N LEU A 96 -8.51 1.05 -5.63
CA LEU A 96 -8.52 1.73 -4.34
C LEU A 96 -7.49 2.88 -4.28
N PHE A 97 -6.34 2.74 -4.95
CA PHE A 97 -5.37 3.82 -5.14
C PHE A 97 -6.00 4.99 -5.91
N LEU A 98 -6.66 4.71 -7.04
CA LEU A 98 -7.33 5.72 -7.86
C LEU A 98 -8.41 6.47 -7.07
N ILE A 99 -9.27 5.78 -6.32
CA ILE A 99 -10.28 6.41 -5.46
C ILE A 99 -9.63 7.35 -4.45
N SER A 100 -8.55 6.91 -3.82
CA SER A 100 -7.83 7.72 -2.83
C SER A 100 -7.26 8.99 -3.45
N VAL A 101 -6.65 8.88 -4.64
CA VAL A 101 -6.13 10.04 -5.39
C VAL A 101 -7.26 11.00 -5.81
N LEU A 102 -8.38 10.47 -6.32
CA LEU A 102 -9.53 11.30 -6.71
C LEU A 102 -10.13 12.03 -5.52
N THR A 103 -10.23 11.37 -4.37
CA THR A 103 -10.76 11.98 -3.15
C THR A 103 -9.86 13.14 -2.69
N ILE A 104 -8.54 12.94 -2.70
CA ILE A 104 -7.56 14.00 -2.39
C ILE A 104 -7.66 15.15 -3.42
N GLY A 105 -7.80 14.83 -4.71
CA GLY A 105 -7.90 15.81 -5.79
C GLY A 105 -9.15 16.68 -5.70
N VAL A 106 -10.32 16.07 -5.49
CA VAL A 106 -11.60 16.77 -5.30
C VAL A 106 -11.54 17.68 -4.07
N ASP A 107 -10.96 17.19 -2.96
CA ASP A 107 -10.87 17.97 -1.74
C ASP A 107 -9.97 19.21 -1.90
N LYS A 108 -8.80 19.08 -2.54
CA LYS A 108 -7.94 20.22 -2.88
C LYS A 108 -8.65 21.23 -3.78
N PHE A 109 -9.39 20.77 -4.78
CA PHE A 109 -10.16 21.64 -5.65
C PHE A 109 -11.22 22.44 -4.86
N LEU A 110 -11.92 21.80 -3.93
CA LEU A 110 -12.91 22.47 -3.06
C LEU A 110 -12.26 23.47 -2.10
N TYR A 111 -11.08 23.16 -1.54
CA TYR A 111 -10.33 24.07 -0.68
C TYR A 111 -9.92 25.35 -1.42
N TYR A 112 -9.32 25.21 -2.60
CA TYR A 112 -8.91 26.36 -3.42
C TYR A 112 -10.07 27.24 -3.87
N ARG A 113 -11.29 26.70 -3.95
CA ARG A 113 -12.49 27.46 -4.34
C ARG A 113 -13.13 28.24 -3.18
N ARG A 114 -12.76 27.93 -1.93
CA ARG A 114 -13.24 28.65 -0.72
C ARG A 114 -12.33 29.80 -0.30
N LEU A 115 -11.10 29.87 -0.84
CA LEU A 115 -10.17 31.00 -0.73
C LEU A 115 -10.43 31.99 -1.87
#